data_AF-A0A1I0BZQ3-F1
#
_entry.id   AF-A0A1I0BZQ3-F1
#
_cell.length_a   1.000
_cell.length_b   1.000
_cell.length_c   1.000
_cell.angle_alpha   90.00
_cell.angle_beta   90.00
_cell.angle_gamma   90.00
#
_symmetry.space_group_name_H-M   'P 1'
#
loop_
_entity.id
_entity.type
_entity.pdbx_description
1 polymer ?
#
loop_
_entity_poly.entity_id
_entity_poly.type
_entity_poly.pdbx_seq_one_letter_code
_entity_poly.pdbx_strand_id
1 'polypeptide(L)'
;MDNGNGNGGNGRIDLRLASEWGWADGRDPQYLYVHEYGPEFEPSRLTWIFSHFRRAELHLVQCRDEELLRMRSQVKEQATEMENLISLKMENDHHIREIEHRLDEQRKALASGAGQPAVPESPYQGLSPAEVAERRQVNDVRRLRAQNAERRGAFSGMVGALRGDADRWRQVHRKYRNNAMVALEETRPLVTAYYEAFVSVHPRREAVRKGWRPRELSLGPEWNDDDLPQELLSAEGQTVTQAWQHFLSLHQAPEEEPRPEEENEEGEDPS
;
A
#
# COMPACT_ATOMS: atom_id res chain seq x y z
N MET A 1 9.53 -6.03 -54.09
CA MET A 1 9.19 -4.60 -53.87
C MET A 1 7.88 -4.37 -54.59
N ASP A 2 6.80 -4.30 -53.83
CA ASP A 2 5.52 -3.81 -54.34
C ASP A 2 4.88 -2.96 -53.24
N ASN A 3 4.50 -1.75 -53.61
CA ASN A 3 4.10 -0.65 -52.75
C ASN A 3 2.57 -0.71 -52.55
N GLY A 4 2.14 -1.16 -51.37
CA GLY A 4 0.76 -1.01 -50.90
C GLY A 4 0.65 0.08 -49.85
N ASN A 5 0.73 1.34 -50.28
CA ASN A 5 0.45 2.51 -49.46
C ASN A 5 -1.07 2.70 -49.36
N GLY A 6 -1.61 2.72 -48.14
CA GLY A 6 -2.98 3.17 -47.90
C GLY A 6 -3.69 2.50 -46.73
N ASN A 7 -3.38 2.88 -45.49
CA ASN A 7 -4.35 3.63 -44.67
C ASN A 7 -3.69 4.12 -43.37
N GLY A 8 -3.56 5.44 -43.24
CA GLY A 8 -3.17 6.10 -42.00
C GLY A 8 -4.32 6.09 -41.01
N GLY A 9 -4.26 5.16 -40.06
CA GLY A 9 -5.04 5.15 -38.84
C GLY A 9 -4.30 4.23 -37.89
N ASN A 10 -3.95 4.72 -36.69
CA ASN A 10 -3.32 3.96 -35.60
C ASN A 10 -3.73 2.49 -35.70
N GLY A 11 -2.79 1.53 -35.82
CA GLY A 11 -2.99 0.10 -36.14
C GLY A 11 -3.92 -0.69 -35.22
N ARG A 12 -5.12 -0.15 -35.00
CA ARG A 12 -6.22 -0.55 -34.16
C ARG A 12 -7.18 -1.29 -35.07
N ILE A 13 -7.55 -2.47 -34.64
CA ILE A 13 -8.53 -3.32 -35.32
C ILE A 13 -9.89 -2.70 -35.07
N ASP A 14 -10.60 -2.38 -36.13
CA ASP A 14 -12.02 -2.06 -36.08
C ASP A 14 -12.86 -3.22 -36.61
N LEU A 15 -14.18 -3.13 -36.44
CA LEU A 15 -15.11 -4.17 -36.88
C LEU A 15 -15.01 -4.44 -38.39
N ARG A 16 -14.79 -3.40 -39.19
CA ARG A 16 -14.70 -3.52 -40.65
C ARG A 16 -13.47 -4.33 -41.04
N LEU A 17 -12.31 -3.99 -40.48
CA LEU A 17 -11.05 -4.68 -40.73
C LEU A 17 -11.13 -6.14 -40.24
N ALA A 18 -11.73 -6.39 -39.08
CA ALA A 18 -11.94 -7.74 -38.57
C ALA A 18 -12.81 -8.58 -39.53
N SER A 19 -13.89 -8.01 -40.08
CA SER A 19 -14.71 -8.69 -41.09
C SER A 19 -13.97 -8.90 -42.41
N GLU A 20 -13.21 -7.91 -42.90
CA GLU A 20 -12.38 -8.05 -44.10
C GLU A 20 -11.36 -9.19 -43.96
N TRP A 21 -10.75 -9.30 -42.78
CA TRP A 21 -9.85 -10.40 -42.44
C TRP A 21 -10.55 -11.76 -42.42
N GLY A 22 -11.73 -11.83 -41.80
CA GLY A 22 -12.54 -13.04 -41.78
C GLY A 22 -12.91 -13.48 -43.19
N TRP A 23 -13.34 -12.55 -44.05
CA TRP A 23 -13.67 -12.84 -45.44
C TRP A 23 -12.47 -13.34 -46.24
N ALA A 24 -11.29 -12.73 -46.05
CA ALA A 24 -10.08 -13.14 -46.74
C ALA A 24 -9.62 -14.54 -46.31
N ASP A 25 -9.60 -14.83 -45.00
CA ASP A 25 -9.24 -16.15 -44.47
C ASP A 25 -10.30 -17.21 -44.83
N GLY A 26 -11.58 -16.86 -44.88
CA GLY A 26 -12.66 -17.79 -45.25
C GLY A 26 -12.57 -18.31 -46.68
N ARG A 27 -11.87 -17.59 -47.56
CA ARG A 27 -11.60 -18.02 -48.96
C ARG A 27 -10.27 -18.73 -49.12
N ASP A 28 -9.43 -18.72 -48.09
CA ASP A 28 -8.10 -19.27 -48.17
C ASP A 28 -8.14 -20.81 -48.17
N PRO A 29 -7.61 -21.48 -49.20
CA PRO A 29 -7.58 -22.94 -49.27
C PRO A 29 -6.92 -23.61 -48.06
N GLN A 30 -6.00 -22.92 -47.37
CA GLN A 30 -5.32 -23.48 -46.20
C GLN A 30 -6.29 -23.77 -45.02
N TYR A 31 -7.43 -23.07 -44.97
CA TYR A 31 -8.44 -23.23 -43.91
C TYR A 31 -9.63 -24.08 -44.32
N LEU A 32 -9.62 -24.70 -45.51
CA LEU A 32 -10.74 -25.50 -46.04
C LEU A 32 -11.22 -26.59 -45.06
N TYR A 33 -10.28 -27.18 -44.30
CA TYR A 33 -10.52 -28.26 -43.35
C TYR A 33 -10.53 -27.80 -41.89
N VAL A 34 -10.61 -26.49 -41.61
CA VAL A 34 -10.59 -25.93 -40.24
C VAL A 34 -11.62 -26.59 -39.30
N HIS A 35 -12.76 -27.02 -39.83
CA HIS A 35 -13.84 -27.70 -39.10
C HIS A 35 -13.49 -29.09 -38.55
N GLU A 36 -12.40 -29.69 -39.02
CA GLU A 36 -11.89 -30.98 -38.53
C GLU A 36 -10.91 -30.80 -37.35
N TYR A 37 -10.50 -29.56 -37.07
CA TYR A 37 -9.56 -29.21 -36.01
C TYR A 37 -10.24 -28.50 -34.84
N GLY A 38 -9.59 -28.50 -33.68
CA GLY A 38 -10.05 -27.76 -32.51
C GLY A 38 -9.81 -26.25 -32.61
N PRO A 39 -10.25 -25.48 -31.60
CA PRO A 39 -10.09 -24.02 -31.56
C PRO A 39 -8.63 -23.57 -31.60
N GLU A 40 -7.67 -24.44 -31.29
CA GLU A 40 -6.23 -24.19 -31.39
C GLU A 40 -5.72 -23.99 -32.83
N PHE A 41 -6.45 -24.47 -33.84
CA PHE A 41 -6.12 -24.24 -35.25
C PHE A 41 -6.77 -22.94 -35.73
N GLU A 42 -6.19 -21.81 -35.32
CA GLU A 42 -6.69 -20.48 -35.61
C GLU A 42 -6.09 -19.92 -36.91
N PRO A 43 -6.91 -19.25 -37.75
CA PRO A 43 -6.37 -18.43 -38.82
C PRO A 43 -5.48 -17.30 -38.30
N SER A 44 -4.41 -16.98 -39.04
CA SER A 44 -3.36 -16.08 -38.55
C SER A 44 -3.87 -14.68 -38.22
N ARG A 45 -4.88 -14.19 -38.94
CA ARG A 45 -5.47 -12.86 -38.67
C ARG A 45 -6.33 -12.86 -37.41
N LEU A 46 -7.02 -13.97 -37.11
CA LEU A 46 -7.72 -14.15 -35.85
C LEU A 46 -6.73 -14.22 -34.68
N THR A 47 -5.61 -14.93 -34.85
CA THR A 47 -4.51 -14.93 -33.87
C THR A 47 -4.02 -13.51 -33.59
N TRP A 48 -3.94 -12.65 -34.62
CA TRP A 48 -3.55 -11.25 -34.47
C TRP A 48 -4.52 -10.43 -33.62
N ILE A 49 -5.84 -10.62 -33.78
CA ILE A 49 -6.86 -10.00 -32.92
C ILE A 49 -6.61 -10.38 -31.46
N PHE A 50 -6.40 -11.67 -31.18
CA PHE A 50 -6.10 -12.11 -29.83
C PHE A 50 -4.76 -11.59 -29.30
N SER A 51 -3.72 -11.52 -30.13
CA SER A 51 -2.43 -10.94 -29.74
C SER A 51 -2.52 -9.45 -29.44
N HIS A 52 -3.44 -8.72 -30.07
CA HIS A 52 -3.71 -7.32 -29.73
C HIS A 52 -4.35 -7.21 -28.35
N PHE A 53 -5.35 -8.03 -28.06
CA PHE A 53 -5.96 -8.12 -26.72
C PHE A 53 -4.95 -8.51 -25.64
N ARG A 54 -4.16 -9.57 -25.85
CA ARG A 54 -3.14 -10.02 -24.88
C ARG A 54 -2.07 -8.97 -24.60
N ARG A 55 -1.68 -8.17 -25.60
CA ARG A 55 -0.75 -7.04 -25.38
C ARG A 55 -1.38 -5.94 -24.54
N ALA A 56 -2.65 -5.61 -24.78
CA ALA A 56 -3.37 -4.63 -23.97
C ALA A 56 -3.53 -5.12 -22.52
N GLU A 57 -3.90 -6.38 -22.33
CA GLU A 57 -3.97 -7.02 -21.02
C GLU A 57 -2.63 -6.99 -20.28
N LEU A 58 -1.55 -7.45 -20.92
CA LEU A 58 -0.21 -7.45 -20.33
C LEU A 58 0.23 -6.04 -19.92
N HIS A 59 -0.04 -5.04 -20.75
CA HIS A 59 0.26 -3.65 -20.43
C HIS A 59 -0.53 -3.16 -19.22
N LEU A 60 -1.82 -3.53 -19.10
CA LEU A 60 -2.63 -3.20 -17.93
C LEU A 60 -2.10 -3.88 -16.65
N VAL A 61 -1.64 -5.13 -16.74
CA VAL A 61 -0.98 -5.84 -15.64
C VAL A 61 0.29 -5.11 -15.22
N GLN A 62 1.15 -4.74 -16.17
CA GLN A 62 2.39 -4.02 -15.88
C GLN A 62 2.12 -2.68 -15.19
N CYS A 63 1.20 -1.87 -15.71
CA CYS A 63 0.84 -0.60 -15.09
C CYS A 63 0.25 -0.77 -13.68
N ARG A 64 -0.57 -1.80 -13.47
CA ARG A 64 -1.10 -2.15 -12.14
C ARG A 64 0.06 -2.45 -11.20
N ASP A 65 0.95 -3.36 -11.59
CA ASP A 65 2.03 -3.85 -10.74
C ASP A 65 3.04 -2.74 -10.42
N GLU A 66 3.32 -1.84 -11.35
CA GLU A 66 4.13 -0.64 -11.11
C GLU A 66 3.49 0.31 -10.09
N GLU A 67 2.19 0.57 -10.21
CA GLU A 67 1.48 1.44 -9.26
C GLU A 67 1.45 0.80 -7.86
N LEU A 68 1.20 -0.50 -7.79
CA LEU A 68 1.22 -1.28 -6.54
C LEU A 68 2.62 -1.33 -5.92
N LEU A 69 3.68 -1.50 -6.72
CA LEU A 69 5.06 -1.48 -6.24
C LEU A 69 5.42 -0.13 -5.64
N ARG A 70 5.02 0.97 -6.29
CA ARG A 70 5.22 2.32 -5.75
C ARG A 70 4.54 2.48 -4.39
N MET A 71 3.31 1.98 -4.24
CA MET A 71 2.58 2.03 -2.97
C MET A 71 3.30 1.24 -1.86
N ARG A 72 3.82 0.05 -2.15
CA ARG A 72 4.61 -0.72 -1.17
C ARG A 72 5.84 0.03 -0.68
N SER A 73 6.56 0.69 -1.59
CA SER A 73 7.72 1.49 -1.23
C SER A 73 7.34 2.63 -0.28
N GLN A 74 6.22 3.32 -0.56
CA GLN A 74 5.70 4.39 0.32
C GLN A 74 5.31 3.86 1.70
N VAL A 75 4.61 2.72 1.77
CA VAL A 75 4.25 2.07 3.04
C VAL A 75 5.50 1.68 3.83
N LYS A 76 6.54 1.15 3.17
CA LYS A 76 7.80 0.79 3.81
C LYS A 76 8.55 2.00 4.38
N GLU A 77 8.58 3.10 3.63
CA GLU A 77 9.16 4.36 4.09
C GLU A 77 8.40 4.89 5.32
N GLN A 78 7.07 4.92 5.26
CA GLN A 78 6.24 5.32 6.40
C GLN A 78 6.46 4.42 7.62
N ALA A 79 6.53 3.10 7.44
CA ALA A 79 6.80 2.17 8.54
C ALA A 79 8.15 2.46 9.22
N THR A 80 9.19 2.71 8.42
CA THR A 80 10.52 3.08 8.93
C THR A 80 10.48 4.42 9.69
N GLU A 81 9.75 5.40 9.18
CA GLU A 81 9.59 6.69 9.84
C GLU A 81 8.84 6.56 11.17
N MET A 82 7.82 5.70 11.22
CA MET A 82 7.07 5.39 12.44
C MET A 82 7.95 4.73 13.50
N GLU A 83 8.80 3.77 13.12
CA GLU A 83 9.79 3.16 14.01
C GLU A 83 10.74 4.21 14.59
N ASN A 84 11.26 5.13 13.75
CA ASN A 84 12.12 6.22 14.20
C ASN A 84 11.42 7.15 15.19
N LEU A 85 10.16 7.50 14.95
CA LEU A 85 9.37 8.32 15.87
C LEU A 85 9.16 7.63 17.22
N ILE A 86 8.93 6.31 17.23
CA ILE A 86 8.82 5.51 18.45
C ILE A 86 10.14 5.56 19.22
N SER A 87 11.27 5.27 18.57
CA SER A 87 12.59 5.30 19.21
C SER A 87 12.90 6.66 19.84
N LEU A 88 12.67 7.76 19.10
CA LEU A 88 12.89 9.12 19.60
C LEU A 88 11.96 9.47 20.78
N LYS A 89 10.72 8.99 20.78
CA LYS A 89 9.79 9.19 21.90
C LYS A 89 10.27 8.45 23.13
N MET A 90 10.68 7.19 22.99
CA MET A 90 11.21 6.37 24.09
C MET A 90 12.47 6.99 24.71
N GLU A 91 13.37 7.49 23.88
CA GLU A 91 14.57 8.21 24.32
C GLU A 91 14.20 9.49 25.11
N ASN A 92 13.27 10.30 24.58
CA ASN A 92 12.79 11.48 25.29
C ASN A 92 12.12 11.15 26.63
N ASP A 93 11.33 10.08 26.69
CA ASP A 93 10.70 9.65 27.95
C ASP A 93 11.73 9.15 28.97
N HIS A 94 12.79 8.49 28.51
CA HIS A 94 13.92 8.13 29.36
C HIS A 94 14.60 9.38 29.93
N HIS A 95 14.95 10.35 29.07
CA HIS A 95 15.54 11.62 29.51
C HIS A 95 14.64 12.41 30.47
N ILE A 96 13.33 12.42 30.24
CA ILE A 96 12.37 13.06 31.16
C ILE A 96 12.47 12.41 32.54
N ARG A 97 12.43 11.07 32.63
CA ARG A 97 12.54 10.34 33.90
C ARG A 97 13.87 10.61 34.60
N GLU A 98 14.98 10.65 33.87
CA GLU A 98 16.30 10.97 34.45
C GLU A 98 16.38 12.40 34.98
N ILE A 99 15.77 13.38 34.30
CA ILE A 99 15.72 14.76 34.78
C ILE A 99 14.82 14.84 36.02
N GLU A 100 13.66 14.20 36.01
CA GLU A 100 12.71 14.17 37.12
C GLU A 100 13.32 13.52 38.37
N HIS A 101 14.00 12.38 38.23
CA HIS A 101 14.71 11.72 39.33
C HIS A 101 15.77 12.65 39.95
N ARG A 102 16.60 13.30 39.12
CA ARG A 102 17.62 14.24 39.60
C ARG A 102 17.01 15.45 40.30
N LEU A 103 15.89 15.98 39.79
CA LEU A 103 15.16 17.07 40.43
C LEU A 103 14.63 16.66 41.81
N ASP A 104 14.09 15.46 41.93
CA ASP A 104 13.57 14.94 43.20
C ASP A 104 14.69 14.70 44.22
N GLU A 105 15.84 14.16 43.79
CA GLU A 105 17.03 14.04 44.64
C GLU A 105 17.54 15.40 45.13
N GLN A 106 17.63 16.39 44.24
CA GLN A 106 18.04 17.76 44.59
C GLN A 106 17.07 18.40 45.60
N ARG A 107 15.75 18.24 45.39
CA ARG A 107 14.73 18.74 46.30
C ARG A 107 14.81 18.07 47.67
N LYS A 108 15.00 16.74 47.72
CA LYS A 108 15.20 15.99 48.97
C LYS A 108 16.45 16.46 49.72
N ALA A 109 17.56 16.70 49.02
CA ALA A 109 18.81 17.20 49.63
C ALA A 109 18.68 18.64 50.19
N LEU A 110 17.91 19.51 49.52
CA LEU A 110 17.61 20.85 50.01
C LEU A 110 16.65 20.82 51.22
N ALA A 111 15.66 19.91 51.21
CA ALA A 111 14.71 19.74 52.30
C ALA A 111 15.35 19.10 53.56
N SER A 112 16.37 18.25 53.40
CA SER A 112 17.09 17.60 54.50
C SER A 112 18.21 18.45 55.14
N GLY A 113 18.38 19.71 54.70
CA GLY A 113 19.27 20.67 55.37
C GLY A 113 20.75 20.58 55.00
N ALA A 114 21.09 20.08 53.80
CA ALA A 114 22.46 20.21 53.28
C ALA A 114 22.73 21.67 52.84
N GLY A 115 23.38 22.44 53.70
CA GLY A 115 23.70 23.85 53.49
C GLY A 115 24.52 24.11 52.22
N GLN A 116 24.14 25.15 51.48
CA GLN A 116 24.96 25.71 50.41
C GLN A 116 26.17 26.45 50.99
N PRO A 117 27.40 26.25 50.48
CA PRO A 117 28.49 27.18 50.72
C PRO A 117 28.19 28.51 50.01
N ALA A 118 28.21 29.61 50.77
CA ALA A 118 28.00 30.95 50.26
C ALA A 118 29.21 31.43 49.44
N VAL A 119 29.04 31.68 48.14
CA VAL A 119 29.95 32.52 47.30
C VAL A 119 29.20 33.08 46.08
N PRO A 120 29.70 34.13 45.37
CA PRO A 120 28.96 35.38 45.17
C PRO A 120 28.41 35.55 43.76
N GLU A 121 27.38 36.40 43.69
CA GLU A 121 26.84 37.17 42.55
C GLU A 121 27.21 36.70 41.13
N SER A 122 26.34 35.84 40.60
CA SER A 122 26.14 35.62 39.17
C SER A 122 25.12 36.64 38.62
N PRO A 123 25.12 37.02 37.32
CA PRO A 123 24.31 38.12 36.77
C PRO A 123 22.80 37.85 36.69
N TYR A 124 22.30 36.79 37.33
CA TYR A 124 20.88 36.50 37.47
C TYR A 124 20.42 36.99 38.84
N GLN A 125 19.89 38.22 38.89
CA GLN A 125 19.37 38.84 40.12
C GLN A 125 18.41 37.89 40.87
N GLY A 126 18.76 37.57 42.12
CA GLY A 126 17.87 36.98 43.12
C GLY A 126 17.69 35.45 43.11
N LEU A 127 18.40 34.71 42.25
CA LEU A 127 18.35 33.24 42.23
C LEU A 127 19.72 32.65 42.52
N SER A 128 19.76 31.65 43.41
CA SER A 128 20.95 30.85 43.65
C SER A 128 21.32 30.04 42.38
N PRO A 129 22.60 29.67 42.19
CA PRO A 129 23.02 28.79 41.10
C PRO A 129 22.24 27.46 41.02
N ALA A 130 21.77 26.95 42.17
CA ALA A 130 20.94 25.76 42.25
C ALA A 130 19.53 26.00 41.68
N GLU A 131 18.90 27.14 41.99
CA GLU A 131 17.59 27.51 41.43
C GLU A 131 17.66 27.77 39.92
N VAL A 132 18.78 28.32 39.43
CA VAL A 132 19.02 28.47 37.99
C VAL A 132 19.18 27.10 37.30
N ALA A 133 19.84 26.14 37.94
CA ALA A 133 19.99 24.78 37.43
C ALA A 133 18.64 24.01 37.40
N GLU A 134 17.85 24.10 38.47
CA GLU A 134 16.50 23.53 38.52
C GLU A 134 15.60 24.12 37.43
N ARG A 135 15.59 25.45 37.26
CA ARG A 135 14.80 26.10 36.18
C ARG A 135 15.18 25.61 34.79
N ARG A 136 16.47 25.36 34.53
CA ARG A 136 16.93 24.80 33.25
C ARG A 136 16.41 23.39 33.04
N GLN A 137 16.54 22.53 34.05
CA GLN A 137 16.04 21.15 34.01
C GLN A 137 14.52 21.09 33.82
N VAL A 138 13.75 21.92 34.52
CA VAL A 138 12.29 22.03 34.33
C VAL A 138 11.94 22.48 32.91
N ASN A 139 12.68 23.44 32.36
CA ASN A 139 12.47 23.89 30.97
C ASN A 139 12.83 22.79 29.96
N ASP A 140 13.88 22.00 30.21
CA ASP A 140 14.24 20.86 29.37
C ASP A 140 13.13 19.79 29.37
N VAL A 141 12.56 19.45 30.53
CA VAL A 141 11.40 18.54 30.63
C VAL A 141 10.22 19.06 29.83
N ARG A 142 9.88 20.35 29.96
CA ARG A 142 8.79 20.98 29.19
C ARG A 142 9.05 20.88 27.68
N ARG A 143 10.28 21.13 27.24
CA ARG A 143 10.67 21.02 25.83
C ARG A 143 10.54 19.58 25.32
N LEU A 144 11.05 18.59 26.06
CA LEU A 144 10.97 17.18 25.69
C LEU A 144 9.52 16.68 25.61
N ARG A 145 8.66 17.10 26.55
CA ARG A 145 7.22 16.79 26.53
C ARG A 145 6.50 17.41 25.32
N ALA A 146 6.85 18.64 24.95
CA ALA A 146 6.31 19.29 23.75
C ALA A 146 6.71 18.55 22.47
N GLN A 147 7.98 18.17 22.34
CA GLN A 147 8.44 17.34 21.22
C GLN A 147 7.72 15.98 21.18
N ASN A 148 7.48 15.34 22.32
CA ASN A 148 6.71 14.09 22.37
C ASN A 148 5.23 14.26 22.00
N ALA A 149 4.63 15.43 22.27
CA ALA A 149 3.28 15.74 21.78
C ALA A 149 3.26 15.90 20.25
N GLU A 150 4.24 16.60 19.67
CA GLU A 150 4.39 16.76 18.23
C GLU A 150 4.57 15.40 17.52
N ARG A 151 5.45 14.54 18.03
CA ARG A 151 5.69 13.20 17.47
C ARG A 151 4.44 12.31 17.51
N ARG A 152 3.64 12.38 18.57
CA ARG A 152 2.35 11.66 18.64
C ARG A 152 1.38 12.15 17.56
N GLY A 153 1.33 13.46 17.31
CA GLY A 153 0.56 14.04 16.22
C GLY A 153 1.00 13.52 14.85
N ALA A 154 2.32 13.53 14.59
CA ALA A 154 2.89 13.00 13.34
C ALA A 154 2.57 11.50 13.15
N PHE A 155 2.75 10.70 14.20
CA PHE A 155 2.44 9.27 14.18
C PHE A 155 0.96 8.99 13.86
N SER A 156 0.04 9.73 14.50
CA SER A 156 -1.40 9.61 14.24
C SER A 156 -1.74 9.92 12.78
N GLY A 157 -1.10 10.94 12.19
CA GLY A 157 -1.21 11.26 10.77
C GLY A 157 -0.76 10.10 9.87
N MET A 158 0.36 9.46 10.18
CA MET A 158 0.89 8.32 9.42
C MET A 158 -0.01 7.09 9.49
N VAL A 159 -0.57 6.77 10.66
CA VAL A 159 -1.57 5.69 10.80
C VAL A 159 -2.80 5.96 9.92
N GLY A 160 -3.27 7.21 9.88
CA GLY A 160 -4.35 7.62 8.99
C GLY A 160 -4.01 7.43 7.51
N ALA A 161 -2.78 7.79 7.11
CA ALA A 161 -2.29 7.62 5.75
C ALA A 161 -2.23 6.14 5.34
N LEU A 162 -1.67 5.27 6.19
CA LEU A 162 -1.59 3.82 5.94
C LEU A 162 -2.97 3.18 5.73
N ARG A 163 -3.99 3.60 6.49
CA ARG A 163 -5.37 3.14 6.27
C ARG A 163 -5.90 3.58 4.90
N GLY A 164 -5.62 4.83 4.52
CA GLY A 164 -5.97 5.34 3.20
C GLY A 164 -5.27 4.58 2.06
N ASP A 165 -4.01 4.20 2.26
CA ASP A 165 -3.24 3.45 1.28
C ASP A 165 -3.78 2.02 1.07
N ALA A 166 -4.29 1.37 2.12
CA ALA A 166 -4.96 0.06 2.00
C ALA A 166 -6.24 0.13 1.13
N ASP A 167 -7.05 1.18 1.28
CA ASP A 167 -8.24 1.38 0.44
C ASP A 167 -7.85 1.73 -1.00
N ARG A 168 -6.82 2.56 -1.16
CA ARG A 168 -6.26 2.90 -2.46
C ARG A 168 -5.73 1.66 -3.19
N TRP A 169 -5.14 0.70 -2.47
CA TRP A 169 -4.65 -0.55 -3.05
C TRP A 169 -5.78 -1.33 -3.75
N ARG A 170 -6.90 -1.51 -3.04
CA ARG A 170 -8.10 -2.16 -3.60
C ARG A 170 -8.67 -1.37 -4.78
N GLN A 171 -8.61 -0.04 -4.72
CA GLN A 171 -9.07 0.81 -5.80
C GLN A 171 -8.21 0.66 -7.06
N VAL A 172 -6.88 0.60 -6.92
CA VAL A 172 -5.94 0.36 -8.04
C VAL A 172 -6.25 -0.98 -8.69
N HIS A 173 -6.36 -2.06 -7.92
CA HIS A 173 -6.69 -3.38 -8.48
C HIS A 173 -8.01 -3.36 -9.26
N ARG A 174 -9.09 -2.84 -8.64
CA ARG A 174 -10.41 -2.74 -9.30
C ARG A 174 -10.38 -1.89 -10.56
N LYS A 175 -9.66 -0.76 -10.54
CA LYS A 175 -9.50 0.13 -11.70
C LYS A 175 -8.89 -0.63 -12.88
N TYR A 176 -7.76 -1.31 -12.67
CA TYR A 176 -7.08 -2.02 -13.76
C TYR A 176 -7.87 -3.25 -14.24
N ARG A 177 -8.54 -3.97 -13.32
CA ARG A 177 -9.44 -5.07 -13.69
C ARG A 177 -10.61 -4.58 -14.54
N ASN A 178 -11.24 -3.46 -14.17
CA ASN A 178 -12.30 -2.86 -14.97
C ASN A 178 -11.80 -2.47 -16.36
N ASN A 179 -10.60 -1.91 -16.47
CA ASN A 179 -10.01 -1.59 -17.77
C ASN A 179 -9.74 -2.85 -18.61
N ALA A 180 -9.29 -3.95 -17.98
CA ALA A 180 -9.09 -5.22 -18.66
C ALA A 180 -10.43 -5.81 -19.15
N MET A 181 -11.48 -5.71 -18.34
CA MET A 181 -12.85 -6.06 -18.74
C MET A 181 -13.33 -5.22 -19.93
N VAL A 182 -13.08 -3.90 -19.94
CA VAL A 182 -13.41 -3.06 -21.09
C VAL A 182 -12.66 -3.52 -22.34
N ALA A 183 -11.36 -3.80 -22.26
CA ALA A 183 -10.59 -4.32 -23.39
C ALA A 183 -11.13 -5.67 -23.89
N LEU A 184 -11.58 -6.54 -22.98
CA LEU A 184 -12.23 -7.81 -23.30
C LEU A 184 -13.54 -7.60 -24.06
N GLU A 185 -14.42 -6.72 -23.54
CA GLU A 185 -15.70 -6.40 -24.18
C GLU A 185 -15.52 -5.67 -25.51
N GLU A 186 -14.46 -4.88 -25.69
CA GLU A 186 -14.13 -4.27 -26.99
C GLU A 186 -13.63 -5.32 -28.01
N THR A 187 -12.96 -6.37 -27.55
CA THR A 187 -12.37 -7.40 -28.44
C THR A 187 -13.40 -8.43 -28.90
N ARG A 188 -14.38 -8.79 -28.06
CA ARG A 188 -15.41 -9.78 -28.39
C ARG A 188 -16.19 -9.47 -29.69
N PRO A 189 -16.64 -8.22 -29.93
CA PRO A 189 -17.24 -7.84 -31.21
C PRO A 189 -16.32 -8.04 -32.41
N LEU A 190 -15.00 -7.80 -32.26
CA LEU A 190 -14.03 -8.00 -33.34
C LEU A 190 -13.93 -9.47 -33.73
N VAL A 191 -13.84 -10.37 -32.75
CA VAL A 191 -13.80 -11.83 -33.00
C VAL A 191 -15.10 -12.31 -33.62
N THR A 192 -16.24 -11.78 -33.17
CA THR A 192 -17.56 -12.09 -33.73
C THR A 192 -17.66 -11.65 -35.19
N ALA A 193 -17.30 -10.40 -35.47
CA ALA A 193 -17.31 -9.83 -36.82
C ALA A 193 -16.36 -10.57 -37.78
N TYR A 194 -15.20 -11.00 -37.28
CA TYR A 194 -14.28 -11.88 -37.99
C TYR A 194 -14.93 -13.23 -38.31
N TYR A 195 -15.48 -13.91 -37.29
CA TYR A 195 -16.03 -15.26 -37.42
C TYR A 195 -17.22 -15.31 -38.37
N GLU A 196 -18.14 -14.36 -38.25
CA GLU A 196 -19.31 -14.27 -39.14
C GLU A 196 -18.90 -14.08 -40.59
N ALA A 197 -17.95 -13.17 -40.85
CA ALA A 197 -17.42 -12.95 -42.19
C ALA A 197 -16.71 -14.19 -42.74
N PHE A 198 -15.88 -14.85 -41.92
CA PHE A 198 -15.20 -16.10 -42.27
C PHE A 198 -16.19 -17.18 -42.70
N VAL A 199 -17.20 -17.47 -41.88
CA VAL A 199 -18.21 -18.48 -42.16
C VAL A 199 -19.05 -18.11 -43.39
N SER A 200 -19.33 -16.82 -43.62
CA SER A 200 -20.21 -16.39 -44.72
C SER A 200 -19.69 -16.78 -46.11
N VAL A 201 -18.37 -16.82 -46.28
CA VAL A 201 -17.71 -17.12 -47.56
C VAL A 201 -17.03 -18.48 -47.62
N HIS A 202 -16.93 -19.18 -46.48
CA HIS A 202 -16.24 -20.46 -46.41
C HIS A 202 -16.95 -21.55 -47.24
N PRO A 203 -16.25 -22.30 -48.12
CA PRO A 203 -16.85 -23.33 -48.97
C PRO A 203 -17.61 -24.42 -48.19
N ARG A 204 -17.13 -24.73 -46.98
CA ARG A 204 -17.76 -25.69 -46.05
C ARG A 204 -18.46 -25.03 -44.86
N ARG A 205 -19.10 -23.87 -45.06
CA ARG A 205 -19.70 -23.05 -43.99
C ARG A 205 -20.55 -23.83 -42.96
N GLU A 206 -21.37 -24.78 -43.41
CA GLU A 206 -22.22 -25.57 -42.50
C GLU A 206 -21.41 -26.51 -41.60
N ALA A 207 -20.31 -27.06 -42.12
CA ALA A 207 -19.40 -27.88 -41.33
C ALA A 207 -18.64 -27.02 -40.33
N VAL A 208 -18.15 -25.84 -40.73
CA VAL A 208 -17.49 -24.88 -39.84
C VAL A 208 -18.44 -24.43 -38.71
N ARG A 209 -19.70 -24.11 -39.02
CA ARG A 209 -20.71 -23.76 -38.02
C ARG A 209 -20.97 -24.87 -37.01
N LYS A 210 -20.72 -26.13 -37.34
CA LYS A 210 -20.91 -27.25 -36.41
C LYS A 210 -19.65 -27.65 -35.67
N GLY A 211 -18.51 -27.61 -36.36
CA GLY A 211 -17.25 -28.21 -35.89
C GLY A 211 -16.21 -27.23 -35.38
N TRP A 212 -16.26 -25.95 -35.74
CA TRP A 212 -15.23 -24.99 -35.34
C TRP A 212 -15.78 -23.68 -34.77
N ARG A 213 -15.12 -23.23 -33.71
CA ARG A 213 -15.36 -21.94 -33.04
C ARG A 213 -14.01 -21.30 -32.72
N PRO A 214 -13.91 -19.96 -32.81
CA PRO A 214 -12.80 -19.24 -32.21
C PRO A 214 -12.66 -19.63 -30.74
N ARG A 215 -11.43 -19.63 -30.22
CA ARG A 215 -11.23 -19.83 -28.77
C ARG A 215 -11.97 -18.75 -27.98
N GLU A 216 -12.36 -19.11 -26.76
CA GLU A 216 -13.00 -18.18 -25.85
C GLU A 216 -12.02 -17.09 -25.39
N LEU A 217 -12.50 -15.85 -25.39
CA LEU A 217 -11.80 -14.70 -24.84
C LEU A 217 -12.13 -14.59 -23.35
N SER A 218 -11.11 -14.79 -22.52
CA SER A 218 -11.18 -14.60 -21.08
C SER A 218 -10.01 -13.75 -20.61
N LEU A 219 -10.21 -13.09 -19.46
CA LEU A 219 -9.08 -12.56 -18.69
C LEU A 219 -8.17 -13.71 -18.24
N GLY A 220 -6.88 -13.42 -18.12
CA GLY A 220 -5.90 -14.30 -17.52
C GLY A 220 -6.12 -14.50 -16.00
N PRO A 221 -5.47 -15.53 -15.41
CA PRO A 221 -5.58 -15.84 -13.98
C PRO A 221 -5.13 -14.68 -13.08
N GLU A 222 -4.27 -13.80 -13.56
CA GLU A 222 -3.77 -12.62 -12.85
C GLU A 222 -4.86 -11.59 -12.46
N TRP A 223 -6.09 -11.77 -12.92
CA TRP A 223 -7.26 -10.92 -12.61
C TRP A 223 -8.26 -11.58 -11.65
N ASN A 224 -7.99 -12.79 -11.17
CA ASN A 224 -8.83 -13.46 -10.18
C ASN A 224 -8.79 -12.68 -8.85
N ASP A 225 -9.96 -12.33 -8.32
CA ASP A 225 -10.06 -11.64 -7.04
C ASP A 225 -9.58 -12.53 -5.87
N ASP A 226 -9.63 -13.86 -6.04
CA ASP A 226 -9.19 -14.85 -5.05
C ASP A 226 -7.66 -14.90 -4.91
N ASP A 227 -6.93 -14.46 -5.95
CA ASP A 227 -5.46 -14.37 -5.98
C ASP A 227 -4.96 -12.96 -5.61
N LEU A 228 -5.84 -12.03 -5.20
CA LEU A 228 -5.41 -10.85 -4.48
C LEU A 228 -4.62 -11.36 -3.27
N PRO A 229 -3.31 -11.07 -3.15
CA PRO A 229 -2.53 -11.71 -2.11
C PRO A 229 -3.12 -11.31 -0.75
N GLN A 230 -3.82 -12.25 -0.13
CA GLN A 230 -4.26 -12.10 1.26
C GLN A 230 -3.05 -11.77 2.12
N GLU A 231 -1.88 -12.30 1.77
CA GLU A 231 -0.57 -11.98 2.32
C GLU A 231 -0.19 -10.49 2.23
N LEU A 232 -0.60 -9.74 1.20
CA LEU A 232 -0.34 -8.28 1.15
C LEU A 232 -1.28 -7.52 2.07
N LEU A 233 -2.56 -7.86 2.01
CA LEU A 233 -3.58 -7.26 2.88
C LEU A 233 -3.37 -7.65 4.36
N SER A 234 -2.73 -8.80 4.63
CA SER A 234 -2.45 -9.30 5.97
C SER A 234 -1.05 -8.94 6.47
N ALA A 235 -0.01 -8.88 5.65
CA ALA A 235 1.29 -8.37 6.06
C ALA A 235 1.22 -6.85 6.32
N GLU A 236 0.54 -6.09 5.46
CA GLU A 236 0.31 -4.65 5.67
C GLU A 236 -0.79 -4.43 6.71
N GLY A 237 -1.81 -5.28 6.78
CA GLY A 237 -2.78 -5.29 7.87
C GLY A 237 -2.14 -5.56 9.24
N GLN A 238 -1.13 -6.43 9.29
CA GLN A 238 -0.27 -6.62 10.45
C GLN A 238 0.59 -5.38 10.71
N THR A 239 1.15 -4.73 9.68
CA THR A 239 1.93 -3.49 9.87
C THR A 239 1.05 -2.37 10.44
N VAL A 240 -0.18 -2.20 9.95
CA VAL A 240 -1.15 -1.22 10.47
C VAL A 240 -1.63 -1.60 11.86
N THR A 241 -1.85 -2.89 12.14
CA THR A 241 -2.26 -3.37 13.47
C THR A 241 -1.13 -3.23 14.48
N GLN A 242 0.10 -3.56 14.12
CA GLN A 242 1.30 -3.37 14.93
C GLN A 242 1.55 -1.88 15.14
N ALA A 243 1.51 -1.06 14.10
CA ALA A 243 1.57 0.39 14.19
C ALA A 243 0.49 0.96 15.12
N TRP A 244 -0.73 0.42 15.07
CA TRP A 244 -1.83 0.81 15.95
C TRP A 244 -1.60 0.35 17.39
N GLN A 245 -1.08 -0.86 17.61
CA GLN A 245 -0.70 -1.32 18.94
C GLN A 245 0.44 -0.47 19.53
N HIS A 246 1.43 -0.11 18.71
CA HIS A 246 2.48 0.83 19.08
C HIS A 246 1.92 2.22 19.35
N PHE A 247 0.95 2.70 18.57
CA PHE A 247 0.24 3.95 18.86
C PHE A 247 -0.43 3.91 20.23
N LEU A 248 -1.15 2.84 20.54
CA LEU A 248 -1.79 2.65 21.84
C LEU A 248 -0.75 2.63 22.96
N SER A 249 0.40 1.96 22.78
CA SER A 249 1.49 1.99 23.77
C SER A 249 2.18 3.36 23.89
N LEU A 250 2.19 4.18 22.84
CA LEU A 250 2.69 5.56 22.90
C LEU A 250 1.77 6.49 23.71
N HIS A 251 0.48 6.15 23.77
CA HIS A 251 -0.55 6.90 24.50
C HIS A 251 -0.81 6.41 25.92
N GLN A 252 -0.45 5.16 26.23
CA GLN A 252 -0.33 4.71 27.61
C GLN A 252 0.80 5.51 28.27
N ALA A 253 0.44 6.34 29.25
CA ALA A 253 1.43 6.93 30.14
C ALA A 253 2.24 5.78 30.78
N PRO A 254 3.54 5.97 31.13
CA PRO A 254 4.12 5.08 32.11
C PRO A 254 3.19 5.12 33.32
N GLU A 255 2.56 3.99 33.64
CA GLU A 255 1.76 3.85 34.85
C GLU A 255 2.61 4.39 36.01
N GLU A 256 2.02 5.28 36.80
CA GLU A 256 2.57 5.66 38.10
C GLU A 256 3.00 4.35 38.78
N GLU A 257 4.28 4.23 39.14
CA GLU A 257 4.75 3.10 39.94
C GLU A 257 3.77 2.91 41.10
N PRO A 258 3.26 1.69 41.35
CA PRO A 258 2.39 1.47 42.49
C PRO A 258 3.13 1.98 43.72
N ARG A 259 2.54 2.97 44.40
CA ARG A 259 3.06 3.43 45.69
C ARG A 259 3.24 2.18 46.54
N PRO A 260 4.43 1.92 47.10
CA PRO A 260 4.58 0.85 48.08
C PRO A 260 3.54 1.13 49.17
N GLU A 261 2.70 0.13 49.44
CA GLU A 261 1.74 0.17 50.53
C GLU A 261 2.51 0.60 51.77
N GLU A 262 2.11 1.73 52.37
CA GLU A 262 2.58 2.13 53.69
C GLU A 262 2.26 0.96 54.61
N GLU A 263 3.30 0.25 55.06
CA GLU A 263 3.20 -0.70 56.17
C GLU A 263 2.56 0.09 57.32
N ASN A 264 1.29 -0.23 57.60
CA ASN A 264 0.57 0.26 58.77
C ASN A 264 1.33 -0.23 60.01
N GLU A 265 2.24 0.59 60.52
CA GLU A 265 2.60 0.62 61.94
C GLU A 265 1.43 1.25 62.72
N GLU A 266 0.39 0.45 62.97
CA GLU A 266 -0.47 0.58 64.14
C GLU A 266 -0.34 -0.76 64.86
N GLY A 267 0.13 -0.87 66.09
CA GLY A 267 0.05 0.02 67.22
C GLY A 267 -0.06 -0.93 68.42
N GLU A 268 0.78 -0.71 69.42
CA GLU A 268 0.77 -1.42 70.70
C GLU A 268 -0.65 -1.49 71.29
N ASP A 269 -0.98 -2.61 71.94
CA ASP A 269 -1.95 -2.59 73.03
C ASP A 269 -1.37 -3.38 74.23
N PRO A 270 -1.34 -2.81 75.45
CA PRO A 270 -0.65 -3.37 76.60
C PRO A 270 -1.55 -4.32 77.39
N SER A 271 -0.94 -5.32 78.04
CA SER A 271 -1.54 -6.06 79.15
C SER A 271 -0.48 -6.36 80.19
#